data_AF-A0A836USL7-F1
#
_entry.id   AF-A0A836USL7-F1
#
_cell.length_a   1.000
_cell.length_b   1.000
_cell.length_c   1.000
_cell.angle_alpha   90.00
_cell.angle_beta   90.00
_cell.angle_gamma   90.00
#
_symmetry.space_group_name_H-M   'P 1'
#
loop_
_entity.id
_entity.type
_entity.pdbx_description
1 polymer ?
#
loop_
_entity_poly.entity_id
_entity_poly.type
_entity_poly.pdbx_seq_one_letter_code
_entity_poly.pdbx_strand_id
1 'polypeptide(L)' 'MNSDLLRQIVEGALLAASKPLDINRLEALFEEDERPPKDQIKAALDEIESDCRGRGFEL' A
#
# COMPACT_ATOMS: atom_id res chain seq x y z
N MET A 1 -10.07 -1.00 -10.15
CA MET A 1 -8.71 -1.56 -10.01
C MET A 1 -8.79 -2.96 -9.39
N ASN A 2 -7.91 -3.90 -9.75
CA ASN A 2 -7.84 -5.22 -9.09
C ASN A 2 -6.89 -5.18 -7.87
N SER A 3 -6.94 -6.22 -7.02
CA SER A 3 -6.13 -6.33 -5.80
C SER A 3 -4.63 -6.21 -6.08
N ASP A 4 -4.16 -6.89 -7.13
CA ASP A 4 -2.73 -7.01 -7.42
C ASP A 4 -2.10 -5.66 -7.79
N LEU A 5 -2.81 -4.86 -8.60
CA LEU A 5 -2.35 -3.52 -8.97
C LEU A 5 -2.36 -2.57 -7.77
N LEU A 6 -3.37 -2.65 -6.92
CA LEU A 6 -3.42 -1.86 -5.69
C LEU A 6 -2.22 -2.16 -4.79
N ARG A 7 -1.93 -3.45 -4.58
CA ARG A 7 -0.78 -3.90 -3.79
C ARG A 7 0.53 -3.36 -4.35
N GLN A 8 0.74 -3.46 -5.66
CA GLN A 8 1.95 -2.95 -6.33
C GLN A 8 2.11 -1.44 -6.17
N ILE A 9 1.03 -0.67 -6.28
CA ILE A 9 1.06 0.78 -6.10
C ILE A 9 1.42 1.13 -4.65
N VAL A 10 0.77 0.49 -3.68
CA VAL A 10 1.03 0.72 -2.25
C VAL A 10 2.46 0.34 -1.88
N GLU A 11 2.94 -0.84 -2.29
CA GLU A 11 4.30 -1.31 -2.07
C GLU A 11 5.33 -0.35 -2.71
N GLY A 12 5.12 0.05 -3.96
CA GLY A 12 6.00 1.00 -4.65
C GLY A 12 6.06 2.35 -3.95
N ALA A 13 4.93 2.85 -3.45
CA ALA A 13 4.89 4.10 -2.69
C ALA A 13 5.67 4.01 -1.39
N LEU A 14 5.53 2.90 -0.65
CA LEU A 14 6.25 2.66 0.60
C LEU A 14 7.76 2.57 0.38
N LEU A 15 8.21 1.87 -0.67
CA LEU A 15 9.62 1.76 -1.03
C LEU A 15 10.24 3.09 -1.46
N ALA A 16 9.45 3.94 -2.14
CA ALA A 16 9.90 5.26 -2.59
C ALA A 16 9.83 6.33 -1.51
N ALA A 17 9.05 6.13 -0.45
CA ALA A 17 8.81 7.13 0.57
C ALA A 17 10.03 7.33 1.47
N SER A 18 10.49 8.59 1.59
CA SER A 18 11.56 8.96 2.53
C SER A 18 11.05 9.19 3.97
N LYS A 19 9.76 8.94 4.22
CA LYS A 19 9.07 9.19 5.49
C LYS A 19 7.89 8.22 5.63
N PRO A 20 7.43 7.93 6.85
CA PRO A 20 6.26 7.09 7.06
C PRO A 20 5.03 7.60 6.29
N LEU A 21 4.29 6.66 5.70
CA LEU A 21 3.01 6.91 5.03
C LEU A 21 1.88 6.38 5.91
N ASP A 22 0.87 7.21 6.13
CA ASP A 22 -0.40 6.78 6.73
C ASP A 22 -1.42 6.44 5.63
N ILE A 23 -2.54 5.82 6.03
CA ILE A 23 -3.59 5.41 5.08
C ILE A 23 -4.14 6.60 4.29
N ASN A 24 -4.26 7.79 4.91
CA ASN A 24 -4.79 8.96 4.20
C ASN A 24 -3.82 9.46 3.11
N ARG A 25 -2.50 9.35 3.35
CA ARG A 25 -1.47 9.64 2.34
C ARG A 25 -1.47 8.62 1.21
N LEU A 26 -1.72 7.34 1.51
CA LEU A 26 -1.88 6.30 0.50
C LEU A 26 -3.14 6.55 -0.35
N GLU A 27 -4.26 6.92 0.27
CA GLU A 27 -5.49 7.31 -0.44
C GLU A 27 -5.29 8.51 -1.38
N ALA A 28 -4.41 9.44 -1.00
CA ALA A 28 -4.09 10.63 -1.79
C ALA A 28 -3.20 10.33 -3.02
N LEU A 29 -2.71 9.10 -3.18
CA LEU A 29 -2.01 8.68 -4.40
C LEU A 29 -2.97 8.41 -5.57
N PHE A 30 -4.26 8.31 -5.28
CA PHE A 30 -5.30 7.98 -6.25
C PHE A 30 -6.20 9.19 -6.52
N GLU A 31 -6.63 9.30 -7.78
CA GLU A 31 -7.69 10.23 -8.19
C GLU A 31 -9.02 9.87 -7.49
N GLU A 32 -9.94 10.83 -7.38
CA GLU A 32 -11.18 10.69 -6.60
C GLU A 32 -12.04 9.49 -7.07
N ASP A 33 -12.14 9.30 -8.38
CA ASP A 33 -12.92 8.20 -8.99
C ASP A 33 -12.23 6.83 -8.91
N GLU A 34 -10.92 6.80 -8.66
CA GLU A 34 -10.11 5.59 -8.61
C GLU A 34 -9.67 5.22 -7.19
N ARG A 35 -10.01 6.06 -6.20
CA ARG A 35 -9.61 5.86 -4.81
C ARG A 35 -10.20 4.57 -4.26
N PRO A 36 -9.35 3.61 -3.86
CA PRO A 36 -9.84 2.38 -3.26
C PRO A 36 -10.43 2.64 -1.86
N PRO A 37 -11.40 1.84 -1.40
CA PRO A 37 -11.85 1.86 -0.01
C PRO A 37 -10.70 1.60 0.97
N LYS A 38 -10.75 2.22 2.15
CA LYS A 38 -9.75 2.03 3.22
C LYS A 38 -9.46 0.57 3.55
N ASP A 39 -10.48 -0.28 3.54
CA ASP A 39 -10.33 -1.69 3.86
C ASP A 39 -9.54 -2.46 2.79
N GLN A 40 -9.59 -2.01 1.52
CA GLN A 40 -8.74 -2.58 0.47
C GLN A 40 -7.29 -2.16 0.61
N ILE A 41 -7.04 -0.91 1.03
CA ILE A 41 -5.67 -0.44 1.34
C ILE A 41 -5.09 -1.24 2.51
N LYS A 42 -5.87 -1.45 3.57
CA LYS A 42 -5.44 -2.28 4.71
C LYS A 42 -5.13 -3.71 4.30
N ALA A 43 -6.01 -4.33 3.51
CA ALA A 43 -5.78 -5.69 3.01
C ALA A 43 -4.48 -5.77 2.19
N ALA A 44 -4.20 -4.77 1.35
CA ALA A 44 -2.95 -4.69 0.60
C ALA A 44 -1.72 -4.53 1.52
N LEU A 45 -1.83 -3.73 2.59
CA LEU A 45 -0.76 -3.57 3.59
C LEU A 45 -0.49 -4.89 4.33
N ASP A 46 -1.53 -5.61 4.76
CA ASP A 46 -1.41 -6.91 5.43
C ASP A 46 -0.74 -7.96 4.54
N GLU A 47 -1.04 -7.94 3.24
CA GLU A 47 -0.41 -8.82 2.24
C GLU A 47 1.08 -8.48 2.06
N ILE A 48 1.42 -7.20 1.93
CA ILE A 48 2.81 -6.73 1.83
C ILE A 48 3.60 -7.10 3.10
N GLU A 49 3.03 -6.87 4.28
CA GLU A 49 3.65 -7.24 5.56
C GLU A 49 3.91 -8.75 5.62
N SER A 50 2.93 -9.55 5.18
CA SER A 50 3.07 -10.99 5.10
C SER A 50 4.23 -11.42 4.20
N ASP A 51 4.37 -10.78 3.04
CA ASP A 51 5.43 -11.04 2.06
C ASP A 51 6.81 -10.56 2.53
N CYS A 52 6.86 -9.57 3.42
CA CYS A 52 8.10 -9.12 4.06
C CYS A 52 8.62 -10.12 5.10
N ARG A 53 7.77 -11.00 5.65
CA ARG A 53 8.20 -11.97 6.68
C ARG A 53 9.32 -12.87 6.15
N GLY A 54 10.43 -12.92 6.89
CA GLY A 54 11.62 -13.70 6.53
C GLY A 54 12.59 -12.98 5.60
N ARG A 55 12.34 -11.72 5.26
CA ARG A 55 13.28 -10.84 4.55
C ARG A 55 14.08 -9.99 5.56
N GLY A 56 15.10 -9.29 5.08
CA GLY A 56 15.93 -8.40 5.90
C GLY A 56 15.28 -7.06 6.24
N PHE A 57 13.99 -6.89 6.00
CA PHE A 57 13.22 -5.68 6.27
C PHE A 57 11.77 -6.02 6.58
N GLU A 58 11.08 -5.11 7.26
CA GLU A 58 9.68 -5.20 7.67
C GLU A 58 8.92 -3.92 7.26
N LEU A 59 7.60 -3.99 7.30
CA LEU A 59 6.71 -2.86 7.03
C LEU A 59 6.51 -2.01 8.28
#